data_AF-A0A2I0P233-F1
#
_entry.id   AF-A0A2I0P233-F1
#
_cell.length_a   1.000
_cell.length_b   1.000
_cell.length_c   1.000
_cell.angle_alpha   90.00
_cell.angle_beta   90.00
_cell.angle_gamma   90.00
#
_symmetry.space_group_name_H-M   'P 1'
#
loop_
_entity.id
_entity.type
_entity.pdbx_description
1 polymer ?
#
loop_
_entity_poly.entity_id
_entity_poly.type
_entity_poly.pdbx_seq_one_letter_code
_entity_poly.pdbx_strand_id
1 'polypeptide(L)' 'MRIAVSNSSPLINLSIIKRFNLLYSFDIIYIPPAVWNEVVINGEGLPGCNEVKNGVNQGKIIVTPLSNPISVNRFRRVLH' A
#
# COMPACT_ATOMS: atom_id res chain seq x y z
N MET A 1 11.19 14.11 7.79
CA MET A 1 10.14 13.08 7.91
C MET A 1 9.23 13.15 6.69
N ARG A 2 9.31 12.17 5.79
CA ARG A 2 8.49 12.05 4.59
C ARG A 2 7.52 10.89 4.77
N ILE A 3 6.24 11.21 4.85
CA ILE A 3 5.16 10.24 5.01
C ILE A 3 4.38 10.16 3.70
N ALA A 4 3.99 8.95 3.30
CA ALA A 4 3.12 8.72 2.16
C ALA A 4 1.88 7.91 2.55
N VAL A 5 0.80 8.09 1.79
CA VAL A 5 -0.33 7.16 1.77
C VAL A 5 -0.30 6.49 0.40
N SER A 6 -0.24 5.16 0.36
CA SER A 6 -0.21 4.41 -0.89
C SER A 6 -1.50 3.64 -1.12
N ASN A 7 -1.79 3.43 -2.40
CA ASN A 7 -2.87 2.59 -2.88
C ASN A 7 -2.32 1.28 -3.46
N SER A 8 -3.18 0.38 -3.94
CA SER A 8 -2.78 -0.91 -4.51
C SER A 8 -1.94 -0.78 -5.77
N SER A 9 -2.32 0.10 -6.71
CA SER A 9 -1.65 0.19 -8.01
C SER A 9 -0.15 0.54 -7.93
N PRO A 10 0.30 1.54 -7.12
CA PRO A 10 1.73 1.77 -6.93
C PRO A 10 2.48 0.58 -6.32
N LEU A 11 1.86 -0.14 -5.36
CA LEU A 11 2.47 -1.30 -4.71
C LEU A 11 2.67 -2.43 -5.72
N ILE A 12 1.63 -2.75 -6.47
CA ILE A 12 1.62 -3.82 -7.47
C ILE A 12 2.56 -3.47 -8.63
N ASN A 13 2.43 -2.28 -9.22
CA ASN A 13 3.20 -1.90 -10.40
C ASN A 13 4.70 -1.80 -10.11
N LEU A 14 5.09 -1.25 -8.95
CA LEU A 14 6.49 -1.19 -8.56
C LEU A 14 7.06 -2.58 -8.28
N SER A 15 6.26 -3.51 -7.75
CA SER A 15 6.65 -4.92 -7.62
C SER A 15 6.83 -5.62 -8.96
N ILE A 16 5.90 -5.42 -9.91
CA ILE A 16 5.99 -5.98 -11.27
C ILE A 16 7.33 -5.62 -11.92
N ILE A 17 7.74 -4.35 -11.81
CA ILE A 17 9.01 -3.87 -12.39
C ILE A 17 10.23 -4.06 -11.46
N LYS A 18 10.08 -4.75 -10.32
CA LYS A 18 11.14 -5.00 -9.33
C LYS A 18 11.78 -3.72 -8.78
N ARG A 19 10.99 -2.66 -8.58
CA ARG A 19 11.37 -1.36 -8.03
C ARG A 19 10.61 -0.99 -6.77
N PHE A 20 10.05 -1.96 -6.04
CA PHE A 20 9.32 -1.72 -4.79
C PHE A 20 10.15 -0.92 -3.76
N ASN A 21 11.48 -1.11 -3.76
CA ASN A 21 12.42 -0.39 -2.90
C ASN A 21 12.37 1.14 -3.05
N LEU A 22 11.85 1.68 -4.17
CA LEU A 22 11.67 3.13 -4.34
C LEU A 22 10.69 3.73 -3.33
N LEU A 23 9.73 2.93 -2.85
CA LEU A 23 8.80 3.33 -1.79
C LEU A 23 9.53 3.61 -0.47
N TYR A 24 10.67 2.98 -0.22
CA TYR A 24 11.47 3.21 0.99
C TYR A 24 12.26 4.52 0.97
N SER A 25 12.07 5.37 -0.06
CA SER A 25 12.44 6.78 0.00
C SER A 25 11.55 7.60 0.94
N PHE A 26 10.39 7.04 1.35
CA PHE A 26 9.55 7.54 2.43
C PHE A 26 9.91 6.86 3.75
N ASP A 27 9.79 7.60 4.84
CA ASP A 27 10.10 7.11 6.19
C ASP A 27 9.03 6.11 6.65
N ILE A 28 7.75 6.44 6.43
CA ILE A 28 6.57 5.64 6.74
C ILE A 28 5.57 5.72 5.59
N ILE A 29 4.97 4.58 5.26
CA ILE A 29 3.90 4.46 4.26
C ILE A 29 2.65 3.93 4.94
N TYR A 30 1.55 4.66 4.87
CA TYR A 30 0.26 4.19 5.32
C TYR A 30 -0.51 3.55 4.17
N ILE A 31 -1.16 2.43 4.44
CA ILE A 31 -2.11 1.81 3.52
C ILE A 31 -3.46 1.58 4.21
N PRO A 32 -4.58 1.83 3.53
CA PRO A 32 -5.90 1.45 4.03
C PRO A 32 -6.04 -0.08 4.20
N PRO A 33 -6.91 -0.57 5.11
CA PRO A 33 -7.21 -2.00 5.22
C PRO A 33 -7.71 -2.63 3.90
N ALA A 34 -8.42 -1.84 3.07
CA ALA A 34 -8.88 -2.31 1.76
C ALA A 34 -7.70 -2.63 0.81
N VAL A 35 -6.62 -1.85 0.86
CA VAL A 35 -5.41 -2.09 0.04
C VAL A 35 -4.67 -3.32 0.53
N TRP A 36 -4.58 -3.52 1.86
CA TRP A 36 -4.06 -4.78 2.41
C TRP A 36 -4.87 -5.98 1.93
N ASN A 37 -6.19 -5.91 1.99
CA ASN A 37 -7.04 -7.01 1.51
C ASN A 37 -6.84 -7.28 0.02
N GLU A 38 -6.77 -6.25 -0.82
CA GLU A 38 -6.55 -6.42 -2.26
C GLU A 38 -5.18 -7.04 -2.57
N VAL A 39 -4.11 -6.48 -2.02
CA VAL A 39 -2.74 -6.85 -2.41
C VAL A 39 -2.24 -8.10 -1.69
N VAL A 40 -2.63 -8.30 -0.44
CA VAL A 40 -2.04 -9.32 0.43
C VAL A 40 -2.95 -10.54 0.60
N ILE A 41 -4.24 -10.31 0.86
CA ILE A 41 -5.19 -11.41 1.10
C ILE A 41 -5.70 -11.97 -0.23
N ASN A 42 -6.30 -11.13 -1.06
CA ASN A 42 -6.85 -11.54 -2.35
C ASN A 42 -5.77 -11.73 -3.41
N GLY A 43 -4.69 -10.94 -3.32
CA GLY A 43 -3.54 -10.99 -4.21
C GLY A 43 -2.44 -11.98 -3.78
N GLU A 44 -2.77 -13.00 -2.99
CA GLU A 44 -1.77 -13.98 -2.56
C GLU A 44 -1.03 -14.62 -3.75
N GLY A 45 0.30 -14.63 -3.69
CA GLY A 45 1.16 -15.12 -4.76
C GLY A 45 1.33 -14.15 -5.95
N LEU A 46 0.64 -13.01 -5.96
CA LEU A 46 0.78 -11.98 -7.00
C LEU A 46 1.81 -10.90 -6.62
N PRO A 47 2.31 -10.11 -7.60
CA PRO A 47 3.25 -9.03 -7.34
C PRO A 47 2.75 -8.04 -6.29
N GLY A 48 3.62 -7.67 -5.35
CA GLY A 48 3.29 -6.75 -4.26
C GLY A 48 2.93 -7.46 -2.97
N CYS A 49 2.42 -8.69 -3.01
CA CYS A 49 2.00 -9.42 -1.81
C CYS A 49 3.15 -9.57 -0.80
N ASN A 50 4.28 -10.11 -1.24
CA ASN A 50 5.41 -10.38 -0.36
C ASN A 50 6.12 -9.11 0.09
N GLU A 51 6.29 -8.13 -0.80
CA GLU A 51 6.93 -6.87 -0.46
C GLU A 51 6.11 -6.05 0.53
N VAL A 52 4.78 -6.05 0.40
CA VAL A 52 3.89 -5.39 1.37
C VAL A 52 3.93 -6.12 2.72
N LYS A 53 3.83 -7.47 2.75
CA LYS A 53 3.99 -8.26 3.99
C LYS A 53 5.31 -7.92 4.69
N ASN A 54 6.42 -7.92 3.94
CA ASN A 54 7.74 -7.61 4.47
C ASN A 54 7.85 -6.17 4.98
N GLY A 55 7.30 -5.19 4.25
CA GLY A 55 7.28 -3.80 4.67
C GLY A 55 6.49 -3.58 5.97
N VAL A 56 5.39 -4.32 6.17
CA VAL A 56 4.63 -4.31 7.43
C VAL A 56 5.44 -4.93 8.56
N ASN A 57 6.06 -6.10 8.34
CA ASN A 57 6.91 -6.76 9.35
C ASN A 57 8.11 -5.89 9.77
N GLN A 58 8.61 -5.05 8.86
CA GLN A 58 9.71 -4.10 9.11
C GLN A 58 9.25 -2.76 9.71
N GLY A 59 7.94 -2.56 9.90
CA GLY A 59 7.38 -1.28 10.37
C GLY A 59 7.48 -0.13 9.37
N LYS A 60 7.84 -0.40 8.10
CA LYS A 60 7.90 0.60 7.01
C LYS A 60 6.53 0.90 6.43
N ILE A 61 5.64 -0.09 6.45
CA ILE A 61 4.26 0.03 6.00
C ILE A 61 3.34 -0.16 7.22
N ILE A 62 2.37 0.73 7.40
CA ILE A 62 1.41 0.67 8.48
C ILE A 62 0.01 0.57 7.88
N VAL A 63 -0.70 -0.51 8.23
CA VAL A 63 -2.12 -0.66 7.87
C VAL A 63 -2.94 0.12 8.87
N THR A 64 -3.65 1.16 8.43
CA THR A 64 -4.48 1.97 9.33
C THR A 64 -5.79 2.41 8.66
N PRO A 65 -6.93 2.35 9.38
CA PRO A 65 -8.16 2.98 8.93
C PRO A 65 -7.94 4.49 8.82
N LEU A 66 -8.07 5.05 7.61
CA LEU A 66 -8.01 6.50 7.43
C LEU A 66 -9.24 7.12 8.11
N SER A 67 -9.03 7.85 9.21
CA SER A 67 -10.10 8.38 10.07
C SER A 67 -10.94 9.50 9.45
N ASN A 68 -10.62 9.94 8.22
CA ASN A 68 -11.41 10.95 7.52
C ASN A 68 -12.25 10.32 6.39
N PRO A 69 -13.56 10.09 6.59
CA PRO A 69 -14.43 9.44 5.61
C PRO A 69 -14.53 10.20 4.27
N ILE A 70 -14.24 11.51 4.25
CA ILE A 70 -14.28 12.34 3.02
C ILE A 70 -13.11 11.98 2.08
N SER A 71 -11.92 11.69 2.62
CA SER A 71 -10.75 11.30 1.81
C SER A 71 -10.87 9.87 1.30
N VAL A 72 -11.41 8.95 2.11
CA VAL A 72 -11.55 7.53 1.75
C VAL A 72 -12.54 7.33 0.60
N ASN A 73 -13.68 8.02 0.62
CA ASN A 73 -14.66 7.94 -0.47
C ASN A 73 -14.16 8.57 -1.77
N ARG A 74 -13.30 9.60 -1.69
CA ARG A 74 -12.69 10.20 -2.88
C ARG A 74 -11.64 9.28 -3.51
N PHE A 75 -10.87 8.54 -2.71
CA PHE A 75 -9.94 7.53 -3.21
C PHE A 75 -10.66 6.34 -3.86
N ARG A 76 -11.81 5.89 -3.33
CA ARG A 76 -12.61 4.82 -3.95
C ARG A 76 -13.19 5.19 -5.32
N ARG A 77 -13.55 6.46 -5.54
CA ARG A 77 -14.19 6.92 -6.79
C ARG A 77 -13.25 7.10 -7.98
N VAL A 78 -11.95 7.21 -7.75
CA VAL A 78 -10.95 7.43 -8.82
C VAL A 78 -10.37 6.10 -9.34
N LEU A 79 -10.75 4.97 -8.72
CA LEU A 79 -10.26 3.63 -9.06
C LEU A 79 -11.24 2.78 -9.87
N HIS A 80 -12.36 3.37 -10.31
CA HIS A 80 -13.31 2.77 -11.24
C HIS A 80 -13.59 3.71 -12.39
#